data_AF-A0A2P5YGC1-F1
#
_entry.id   AF-A0A2P5YGC1-F1
#
_cell.length_a   1.000
_cell.length_b   1.000
_cell.length_c   1.000
_cell.angle_alpha   90.00
_cell.angle_beta   90.00
_cell.angle_gamma   90.00
#
_symmetry.space_group_name_H-M   'P 1'
#
loop_
_entity.id
_entity.type
_entity.pdbx_description
1 polymer ?
#
loop_
_entity_poly.entity_id
_entity_poly.type
_entity_poly.pdbx_seq_one_letter_code
_entity_poly.pdbx_strand_id
1 'polypeptide(L)'
;MAVAISLLLVASLLGSSCGCHFPAIHNLGDSNSDTGSVSATFGRVPWPCGESFFGKPAGRYSDGRLIIVFIANELKLPFLSAYLDAIDSNFRHGANFAASGSTIQPANNKLFGTGFNPLSLVIQLLQFQQLKERTNELYDQAKNPDITDRLPRPEEFSKSLYILDCGQNDLHYGIITSTEDQVKAFIPTIINQFAAAVEGMNQAMKRTTEKLGLPHLSAYLDSIDTNFRHGANFATGGSTIQRLDARMFKIGYSPISLDIQLSQFEQFKERINELYKEGVSSNIKSKLPRPEDFSQALYTVDIGQNDLDCALKSMTEKQAIESVPGIINQFAQAVKRLHNQGARTFWIHNTGPIGCLPFEVLDYPQQHENVDQNGCLRSLNEIAHEFNRQLKDSVIQLRMQFPDAALTYVDIYLAKYSLISDAKHHGFVNPLGYCCGHHRDNLCWRKKTSNGTEISATPCSNPSAYISWDGIHYSHAANLWVANKVLDGLVSDPPTPITEACHRSLNL
;
A
#
# COMPACT_ATOMS: atom_id res chain seq x y z
N MET A 1 0.71 6.14 -17.07
CA MET A 1 0.72 4.72 -16.72
C MET A 1 0.54 4.69 -15.21
N ALA A 2 -0.50 4.05 -14.67
CA ALA A 2 -0.70 4.09 -13.22
C ALA A 2 0.16 3.00 -12.57
N VAL A 3 1.22 3.42 -11.88
CA VAL A 3 2.10 2.53 -11.10
C VAL A 3 2.00 2.96 -9.65
N ALA A 4 1.06 2.34 -8.94
CA ALA A 4 0.96 2.51 -7.51
C ALA A 4 1.90 1.50 -6.84
N ILE A 5 2.96 2.00 -6.20
CA ILE A 5 3.50 1.34 -5.01
C ILE A 5 2.94 2.18 -3.86
N SER A 6 1.68 1.93 -3.48
CA SER A 6 1.05 2.59 -2.35
C SER A 6 0.85 1.55 -1.26
N LEU A 7 1.75 1.56 -0.28
CA LEU A 7 1.56 0.83 0.97
C LEU A 7 0.50 1.58 1.78
N LEU A 8 -0.78 1.20 1.66
CA LEU A 8 -1.82 1.74 2.52
C LEU A 8 -1.74 1.07 3.91
N LEU A 9 -1.27 1.82 4.90
CA LEU A 9 -1.21 1.41 6.30
C LEU A 9 -2.51 1.81 7.00
N VAL A 10 -3.34 0.83 7.38
CA VAL A 10 -4.54 1.06 8.19
C VAL A 10 -4.26 0.63 9.63
N ALA A 11 -3.96 1.60 10.49
CA ALA A 11 -3.71 1.39 11.91
C ALA A 11 -4.97 1.70 12.75
N SER A 12 -5.38 0.78 13.62
CA SER A 12 -6.31 1.05 14.72
C SER A 12 -5.49 1.44 15.96
N LEU A 13 -5.74 2.62 16.54
CA LEU A 13 -4.98 3.09 17.71
C LEU A 13 -5.88 3.22 18.94
N LEU A 14 -5.47 2.56 20.02
CA LEU A 14 -5.91 2.84 21.39
C LEU A 14 -4.90 3.78 22.03
N GLY A 15 -5.36 4.92 22.51
CA GLY A 15 -4.55 5.82 23.34
C GLY A 15 -4.17 5.14 24.66
N SER A 16 -2.88 4.92 24.86
CA SER A 16 -2.25 4.81 26.16
C SER A 16 -0.79 5.26 26.07
N SER A 17 -0.20 5.63 27.21
CA SER A 17 1.10 6.33 27.31
C SER A 17 2.34 5.46 27.02
N CYS A 18 2.23 4.44 26.18
CA CYS A 18 3.31 3.56 25.75
C CYS A 18 3.13 3.31 24.23
N GLY A 19 4.23 3.18 23.47
CA GLY A 19 4.27 3.27 22.00
C GLY A 19 3.21 2.47 21.22
N CYS A 20 2.98 2.82 19.96
CA CYS A 20 1.90 2.24 19.17
C CYS A 20 2.08 0.68 19.02
N HIS A 21 1.17 -0.16 19.56
CA HIS A 21 1.32 -1.64 19.62
C HIS A 21 0.25 -2.39 18.80
N PHE A 22 0.67 -3.32 17.92
CA PHE A 22 -0.20 -4.17 17.10
C PHE A 22 0.05 -5.67 17.40
N PRO A 23 -0.97 -6.47 17.75
CA PRO A 23 -0.79 -7.88 18.12
C PRO A 23 -0.65 -8.83 16.90
N ALA A 24 -1.07 -8.40 15.72
CA ALA A 24 -1.07 -9.21 14.50
C ALA A 24 -1.08 -8.33 13.23
N ILE A 25 -0.67 -8.92 12.11
CA ILE A 25 -0.76 -8.30 10.77
C ILE A 25 -1.61 -9.19 9.86
N HIS A 26 -2.62 -8.61 9.21
CA HIS A 26 -3.34 -9.26 8.12
C HIS A 26 -3.07 -8.52 6.82
N ASN A 27 -2.39 -9.19 5.90
CA ASN A 27 -1.94 -8.61 4.64
C ASN A 27 -2.74 -9.16 3.47
N LEU A 28 -3.26 -8.29 2.62
CA LEU A 28 -3.87 -8.61 1.34
C LEU A 28 -3.12 -7.86 0.26
N GLY A 29 -2.98 -8.45 -0.92
CA GLY A 29 -2.23 -7.80 -1.96
C GLY A 29 -1.78 -8.69 -3.08
N ASP A 30 -0.74 -8.24 -3.77
CA ASP A 30 -0.18 -8.90 -4.92
C ASP A 30 1.22 -9.50 -4.67
N SER A 31 2.04 -9.57 -5.71
CA SER A 31 3.37 -10.16 -5.71
C SER A 31 4.38 -9.42 -4.85
N ASN A 32 4.17 -8.12 -4.57
CA ASN A 32 5.04 -7.34 -3.70
C ASN A 32 4.98 -7.79 -2.23
N SER A 33 3.91 -8.48 -1.86
CA SER A 33 3.71 -8.95 -0.49
C SER A 33 3.33 -10.44 -0.38
N ASP A 34 3.21 -11.21 -1.46
CA ASP A 34 2.96 -12.67 -1.44
C ASP A 34 4.09 -13.46 -0.76
N THR A 35 3.77 -14.17 0.31
CA THR A 35 4.72 -14.99 1.07
C THR A 35 4.64 -16.48 0.79
N GLY A 36 3.75 -16.93 -0.11
CA GLY A 36 3.58 -18.35 -0.41
C GLY A 36 2.23 -18.77 -1.00
N SER A 37 1.26 -17.86 -1.14
CA SER A 37 -0.11 -18.19 -1.57
C SER A 37 -0.13 -18.82 -2.96
N VAL A 38 0.67 -18.30 -3.90
CA VAL A 38 0.83 -18.92 -5.23
C VAL A 38 1.49 -20.30 -5.13
N SER A 39 2.48 -20.46 -4.26
CA SER A 39 3.19 -21.74 -4.09
C SER A 39 2.30 -22.84 -3.55
N ALA A 40 1.45 -22.50 -2.59
CA ALA A 40 0.47 -23.41 -2.02
C ALA A 40 -0.60 -23.82 -3.04
N THR A 41 -0.97 -22.93 -3.95
CA THR A 41 -2.13 -23.12 -4.84
C THR A 41 -1.76 -23.73 -6.19
N PHE A 42 -0.74 -23.19 -6.86
CA PHE A 42 -0.43 -23.52 -8.26
C PHE A 42 0.88 -24.30 -8.42
N GLY A 43 1.50 -24.64 -7.29
CA GLY A 43 2.82 -25.22 -7.25
C GLY A 43 3.88 -24.18 -6.94
N ARG A 44 4.98 -24.67 -6.39
CA ARG A 44 6.05 -23.88 -5.81
C ARG A 44 6.59 -22.87 -6.83
N VAL A 45 6.66 -21.59 -6.44
CA VAL A 45 7.47 -20.60 -7.17
C VAL A 45 8.88 -21.19 -7.31
N PRO A 46 9.38 -21.37 -8.53
CA PRO A 46 10.56 -22.18 -8.75
C PRO A 46 11.83 -21.44 -8.29
N TRP A 47 12.91 -22.20 -8.20
CA TRP A 47 14.26 -21.64 -8.15
C TRP A 47 14.46 -20.70 -9.36
N PRO A 48 15.11 -19.52 -9.22
CA PRO A 48 15.99 -19.09 -8.10
C PRO A 48 15.35 -18.22 -7.03
N CYS A 49 14.04 -18.00 -7.04
CA CYS A 49 13.38 -17.18 -6.01
C CYS A 49 13.65 -17.72 -4.60
N GLY A 50 14.05 -16.87 -3.64
CA GLY A 50 14.41 -17.26 -2.27
C GLY A 50 15.87 -17.68 -2.04
N GLU A 51 16.73 -17.67 -3.07
CA GLU A 51 18.12 -18.12 -2.96
C GLU A 51 18.96 -17.36 -1.92
N SER A 52 18.80 -16.03 -1.81
CA SER A 52 19.65 -15.17 -0.98
C SER A 52 19.40 -15.30 0.52
N PHE A 53 18.16 -15.56 0.94
CA PHE A 53 17.80 -15.60 2.36
C PHE A 53 17.36 -17.00 2.83
N PHE A 54 16.54 -17.68 2.03
CA PHE A 54 15.97 -18.97 2.43
C PHE A 54 16.83 -20.16 1.97
N GLY A 55 17.74 -19.94 1.01
CA GLY A 55 18.58 -20.98 0.41
C GLY A 55 17.80 -22.04 -0.38
N LYS A 56 16.51 -21.79 -0.62
CA LYS A 56 15.57 -22.68 -1.31
C LYS A 56 14.38 -21.88 -1.79
N PRO A 57 13.56 -22.41 -2.72
CA PRO A 57 12.37 -21.71 -3.15
C PRO A 57 11.38 -21.48 -1.99
N ALA A 58 11.05 -20.22 -1.74
CA ALA A 58 10.33 -19.77 -0.54
C ALA A 58 8.98 -19.10 -0.85
N GLY A 59 8.48 -19.30 -2.08
CA GLY A 59 7.16 -18.86 -2.50
C GLY A 59 6.96 -17.36 -2.67
N ARG A 60 8.06 -16.62 -2.86
CA ARG A 60 8.07 -15.16 -3.00
C ARG A 60 8.66 -14.79 -4.36
N TYR A 61 8.19 -13.71 -4.97
CA TYR A 61 8.75 -13.18 -6.21
C TYR A 61 9.94 -12.25 -5.93
N SER A 62 10.92 -12.78 -5.21
CA SER A 62 12.15 -12.11 -4.82
C SER A 62 13.19 -13.19 -4.50
N ASP A 63 14.48 -12.84 -4.47
CA ASP A 63 15.56 -13.69 -3.99
C ASP A 63 15.52 -13.89 -2.46
N GLY A 64 14.63 -13.22 -1.73
CA GLY A 64 14.48 -13.43 -0.28
C GLY A 64 13.21 -12.80 0.33
N ARG A 65 13.36 -12.20 1.52
CA ARG A 65 12.31 -11.47 2.25
C ARG A 65 11.77 -10.25 1.48
N LEU A 66 10.48 -9.97 1.68
CA LEU A 66 9.73 -8.82 1.14
C LEU A 66 9.56 -7.71 2.21
N ILE A 67 9.15 -6.49 1.83
CA ILE A 67 8.90 -5.35 2.76
C ILE A 67 8.00 -5.74 3.94
N ILE A 68 6.94 -6.50 3.68
CA ILE A 68 6.01 -6.97 4.73
C ILE A 68 6.69 -7.78 5.84
N VAL A 69 7.79 -8.48 5.54
CA VAL A 69 8.56 -9.23 6.54
C VAL A 69 9.35 -8.28 7.44
N PHE A 70 9.85 -7.17 6.90
CA PHE A 70 10.56 -6.17 7.68
C PHE A 70 9.62 -5.37 8.57
N ILE A 71 8.41 -5.04 8.07
CA ILE A 71 7.33 -4.47 8.89
C ILE A 71 7.01 -5.39 10.07
N ALA A 72 6.85 -6.70 9.83
CA ALA A 72 6.58 -7.66 10.90
C ALA A 72 7.71 -7.69 11.96
N ASN A 73 8.97 -7.70 11.52
CA ASN A 73 10.12 -7.67 12.43
C ASN A 73 10.16 -6.41 13.29
N GLU A 74 9.89 -5.24 12.69
CA GLU A 74 9.89 -3.95 13.39
C GLU A 74 8.79 -3.90 14.45
N LEU A 75 7.63 -4.47 14.14
CA LEU A 75 6.53 -4.64 15.09
C LEU A 75 6.76 -5.79 16.09
N LYS A 76 7.91 -6.46 16.04
CA LYS A 76 8.31 -7.59 16.89
C LYS A 76 7.35 -8.78 16.76
N LEU A 77 6.84 -9.01 15.56
CA LEU A 77 5.96 -10.12 15.18
C LEU A 77 6.73 -11.16 14.34
N PRO A 78 6.34 -12.45 14.39
CA PRO A 78 6.93 -13.48 13.53
C PRO A 78 6.57 -13.26 12.05
N PHE A 79 7.24 -13.99 11.16
CA PHE A 79 6.90 -13.95 9.73
C PHE A 79 5.47 -14.41 9.51
N LEU A 80 4.73 -13.68 8.66
CA LEU A 80 3.38 -14.07 8.30
C LEU A 80 3.41 -15.36 7.49
N SER A 81 2.63 -16.35 7.95
CA SER A 81 2.31 -17.56 7.18
C SER A 81 1.37 -17.19 6.03
N ALA A 82 1.56 -17.79 4.85
CA ALA A 82 0.56 -17.67 3.78
C ALA A 82 -0.71 -18.42 4.22
N TYR A 83 -1.88 -17.82 4.02
CA TYR A 83 -3.15 -18.41 4.45
C TYR A 83 -3.39 -19.81 3.85
N LEU A 84 -2.93 -20.01 2.61
CA LEU A 84 -3.15 -21.24 1.85
C LEU A 84 -2.14 -22.34 2.16
N ASP A 85 -1.10 -22.08 2.95
CA ASP A 85 -0.15 -23.11 3.36
C ASP A 85 -0.83 -24.10 4.31
N ALA A 86 -0.81 -25.39 3.95
CA ALA A 86 -1.48 -26.45 4.70
C ALA A 86 -0.61 -27.10 5.81
N ILE A 87 0.72 -26.95 5.74
CA ILE A 87 1.68 -27.65 6.61
C ILE A 87 2.41 -26.63 7.47
N ASP A 88 2.31 -26.81 8.79
CA ASP A 88 3.02 -26.04 9.83
C ASP A 88 2.74 -24.52 9.87
N SER A 89 1.65 -24.08 9.25
CA SER A 89 1.20 -22.69 9.32
C SER A 89 0.86 -22.29 10.76
N ASN A 90 1.34 -21.11 11.15
CA ASN A 90 1.00 -20.47 12.41
C ASN A 90 0.41 -19.09 12.11
N PHE A 91 -0.83 -18.89 12.53
CA PHE A 91 -1.58 -17.66 12.32
C PHE A 91 -1.75 -16.84 13.60
N ARG A 92 -1.10 -17.22 14.72
CA ARG A 92 -1.21 -16.55 16.02
C ARG A 92 -1.07 -15.03 15.94
N HIS A 93 -0.18 -14.55 15.07
CA HIS A 93 0.13 -13.13 14.86
C HIS A 93 -0.34 -12.63 13.48
N GLY A 94 -1.39 -13.24 12.95
CA GLY A 94 -1.99 -12.87 11.67
C GLY A 94 -1.56 -13.76 10.52
N ALA A 95 -2.03 -13.42 9.33
CA ALA A 95 -1.92 -14.25 8.13
C ALA A 95 -1.77 -13.38 6.89
N ASN A 96 -1.10 -13.92 5.88
CA ASN A 96 -0.94 -13.26 4.60
C ASN A 96 -1.79 -13.92 3.52
N PHE A 97 -2.66 -13.13 2.91
CA PHE A 97 -3.57 -13.55 1.84
C PHE A 97 -3.10 -13.06 0.47
N ALA A 98 -2.09 -12.19 0.42
CA ALA A 98 -1.53 -11.68 -0.83
C ALA A 98 -1.09 -12.82 -1.73
N ALA A 99 -1.33 -12.67 -3.02
CA ALA A 99 -0.98 -13.67 -4.02
C ALA A 99 -0.42 -12.99 -5.28
N SER A 100 0.68 -13.49 -5.81
CA SER A 100 1.31 -12.91 -6.99
C SER A 100 0.42 -12.97 -8.22
N GLY A 101 0.45 -11.92 -9.03
CA GLY A 101 -0.42 -11.77 -10.20
C GLY A 101 -1.89 -11.51 -9.85
N SER A 102 -2.23 -11.29 -8.58
CA SER A 102 -3.58 -10.97 -8.16
C SER A 102 -3.99 -9.58 -8.61
N THR A 103 -5.22 -9.51 -9.11
CA THR A 103 -5.90 -8.29 -9.50
C THR A 103 -6.97 -7.95 -8.47
N ILE A 104 -7.37 -6.69 -8.41
CA ILE A 104 -8.58 -6.28 -7.69
C ILE A 104 -9.78 -6.96 -8.34
N GLN A 105 -9.82 -6.95 -9.67
CA GLN A 105 -10.92 -7.55 -10.40
C GLN A 105 -10.93 -9.07 -10.37
N PRO A 106 -12.11 -9.72 -10.33
CA PRO A 106 -12.22 -11.16 -10.48
C PRO A 106 -11.57 -11.61 -11.79
N ALA A 107 -10.71 -12.62 -11.73
CA ALA A 107 -10.11 -13.18 -12.93
C ALA A 107 -11.18 -13.86 -13.78
N ASN A 108 -11.28 -13.47 -15.04
CA ASN A 108 -12.02 -14.22 -16.05
C ASN A 108 -11.08 -15.14 -16.84
N ASN A 109 -11.62 -15.99 -17.71
CA ASN A 109 -10.81 -16.93 -18.51
C ASN A 109 -9.72 -16.24 -19.34
N LYS A 110 -9.94 -14.99 -19.77
CA LYS A 110 -8.96 -14.22 -20.54
C LYS A 110 -7.80 -13.76 -19.65
N LEU A 111 -8.11 -13.21 -18.47
CA LEU A 111 -7.14 -12.75 -17.47
C LEU A 111 -6.29 -13.92 -16.95
N PHE A 112 -6.94 -15.03 -16.62
CA PHE A 112 -6.27 -16.27 -16.24
C PHE A 112 -5.41 -16.84 -17.38
N GLY A 113 -5.93 -16.86 -18.61
CA GLY A 113 -5.21 -17.30 -19.80
C GLY A 113 -3.97 -16.46 -20.13
N THR A 114 -3.91 -15.21 -19.68
CA THR A 114 -2.73 -14.33 -19.78
C THR A 114 -1.73 -14.46 -18.63
N GLY A 115 -1.97 -15.37 -17.69
CA GLY A 115 -1.05 -15.68 -16.58
C GLY A 115 -1.27 -14.88 -15.30
N PHE A 116 -2.39 -14.16 -15.18
CA PHE A 116 -2.81 -13.52 -13.92
C PHE A 116 -3.57 -14.49 -13.04
N ASN A 117 -3.61 -14.20 -11.75
CA ASN A 117 -4.00 -15.15 -10.72
C ASN A 117 -5.50 -15.08 -10.42
N PRO A 118 -6.21 -16.22 -10.28
CA PRO A 118 -7.63 -16.22 -9.90
C PRO A 118 -7.88 -15.83 -8.44
N LEU A 119 -6.83 -15.77 -7.61
CA LEU A 119 -6.89 -15.28 -6.22
C LEU A 119 -6.98 -13.75 -6.18
N SER A 120 -8.00 -13.17 -6.82
CA SER A 120 -8.24 -11.73 -6.81
C SER A 120 -8.42 -11.18 -5.40
N LEU A 121 -8.37 -9.86 -5.22
CA LEU A 121 -8.57 -9.24 -3.91
C LEU A 121 -9.88 -9.71 -3.25
N VAL A 122 -10.97 -9.86 -4.02
CA VAL A 122 -12.23 -10.42 -3.53
C VAL A 122 -12.08 -11.85 -2.98
N ILE A 123 -11.28 -12.70 -3.61
CA ILE A 123 -11.02 -14.06 -3.11
C ILE A 123 -10.16 -14.02 -1.84
N GLN A 124 -9.14 -13.17 -1.79
CA GLN A 124 -8.30 -12.98 -0.59
C GLN A 124 -9.14 -12.54 0.63
N LEU A 125 -10.20 -11.78 0.38
CA LEU A 125 -11.16 -11.38 1.41
C LEU A 125 -12.04 -12.50 1.90
N LEU A 126 -12.54 -13.35 0.99
CA LEU A 126 -13.29 -14.56 1.36
C LEU A 126 -12.41 -15.52 2.19
N GLN A 127 -11.13 -15.61 1.86
CA GLN A 127 -10.15 -16.37 2.61
C GLN A 127 -9.94 -15.78 4.02
N PHE A 128 -9.82 -14.45 4.11
CA PHE A 128 -9.73 -13.76 5.39
C PHE A 128 -10.99 -13.96 6.25
N GLN A 129 -12.18 -13.84 5.65
CA GLN A 129 -13.46 -14.16 6.26
C GLN A 129 -13.45 -15.57 6.86
N GLN A 130 -13.04 -16.54 6.06
CA GLN A 130 -12.98 -17.93 6.47
C GLN A 130 -11.98 -18.17 7.61
N LEU A 131 -10.78 -17.57 7.56
CA LEU A 131 -9.82 -17.66 8.68
C LEU A 131 -10.48 -17.17 9.96
N LYS A 132 -11.13 -16.01 9.89
CA LYS A 132 -11.77 -15.38 11.05
C LYS A 132 -12.92 -16.25 11.58
N GLU A 133 -13.88 -16.62 10.74
CA GLU A 133 -15.03 -17.45 11.13
C GLU A 133 -14.59 -18.76 11.78
N ARG A 134 -13.67 -19.50 11.14
CA ARG A 134 -13.14 -20.77 11.68
C ARG A 134 -12.34 -20.59 12.96
N THR A 135 -11.61 -19.47 13.09
CA THR A 135 -10.91 -19.16 14.34
C THR A 135 -11.92 -19.07 15.49
N ASN A 136 -13.03 -18.37 15.31
CA ASN A 136 -14.03 -18.24 16.38
C ASN A 136 -14.71 -19.56 16.70
N GLU A 137 -15.06 -20.36 15.69
CA GLU A 137 -15.61 -21.70 15.90
C GLU A 137 -14.65 -22.56 16.71
N LEU A 138 -13.35 -22.52 16.39
CA LEU A 138 -12.34 -23.29 17.11
C LEU A 138 -12.16 -22.79 18.54
N TYR A 139 -12.18 -21.47 18.79
CA TYR A 139 -12.15 -20.92 20.16
C TYR A 139 -13.42 -21.27 20.95
N ASP A 140 -14.61 -21.25 20.33
CA ASP A 140 -15.88 -21.63 20.96
C ASP A 140 -15.93 -23.14 21.28
N GLN A 141 -15.32 -23.98 20.44
CA GLN A 141 -15.30 -25.44 20.57
C GLN A 141 -14.10 -25.98 21.38
N ALA A 142 -13.05 -25.17 21.57
CA ALA A 142 -11.77 -25.65 22.08
C ALA A 142 -11.89 -26.19 23.51
N LYS A 143 -11.58 -27.47 23.67
CA LYS A 143 -11.13 -28.10 24.92
C LYS A 143 -9.60 -28.30 24.96
N ASN A 144 -8.89 -27.97 23.88
CA ASN A 144 -7.44 -28.19 23.71
C ASN A 144 -6.70 -26.86 23.39
N PRO A 145 -5.80 -26.39 24.28
CA PRO A 145 -4.99 -25.18 24.09
C PRO A 145 -4.09 -25.19 22.84
N ASP A 146 -3.62 -26.36 22.40
CA ASP A 146 -2.64 -26.48 21.31
C ASP A 146 -3.15 -25.92 19.96
N ILE A 147 -4.47 -25.92 19.76
CA ILE A 147 -5.11 -25.38 18.54
C ILE A 147 -5.23 -23.86 18.62
N THR A 148 -5.66 -23.33 19.77
CA THR A 148 -5.86 -21.89 19.96
C THR A 148 -4.53 -21.13 19.99
N ASP A 149 -3.44 -21.77 20.41
CA ASP A 149 -2.10 -21.16 20.44
C ASP A 149 -1.53 -20.83 19.06
N ARG A 150 -2.08 -21.41 17.98
CA ARG A 150 -1.66 -21.14 16.59
C ARG A 150 -2.61 -20.21 15.82
N LEU A 151 -3.63 -19.67 16.48
CA LEU A 151 -4.67 -18.83 15.85
C LEU A 151 -4.70 -17.44 16.48
N PRO A 152 -5.05 -16.38 15.71
CA PRO A 152 -5.24 -15.05 16.30
C PRO A 152 -6.30 -15.13 17.39
N ARG A 153 -6.15 -14.36 18.48
CA ARG A 153 -7.25 -14.28 19.45
C ARG A 153 -8.41 -13.51 18.83
N PRO A 154 -9.66 -13.92 19.04
CA PRO A 154 -10.83 -13.23 18.49
C PRO A 154 -10.85 -11.71 18.73
N GLU A 155 -10.41 -11.26 19.91
CA GLU A 155 -10.32 -9.84 20.29
C GLU A 155 -9.12 -9.08 19.70
N GLU A 156 -8.16 -9.78 19.11
CA GLU A 156 -6.98 -9.16 18.51
C GLU A 156 -7.20 -8.72 17.08
N PHE A 157 -8.14 -9.34 16.35
CA PHE A 157 -8.50 -8.89 14.99
C PHE A 157 -8.75 -7.36 15.00
N SER A 158 -9.54 -6.84 15.95
CA SER A 158 -9.84 -5.39 16.08
C SER A 158 -8.65 -4.48 16.33
N LYS A 159 -7.50 -5.05 16.74
CA LYS A 159 -6.27 -4.32 17.09
C LYS A 159 -5.16 -4.57 16.06
N SER A 160 -5.36 -5.48 15.11
CA SER A 160 -4.39 -5.85 14.09
C SER A 160 -4.08 -4.68 13.14
N LEU A 161 -2.89 -4.72 12.56
CA LEU A 161 -2.52 -3.91 11.41
C LEU A 161 -3.04 -4.58 10.13
N TYR A 162 -3.71 -3.80 9.28
CA TYR A 162 -4.16 -4.25 7.96
C TYR A 162 -3.38 -3.53 6.87
N ILE A 163 -2.84 -4.32 5.94
CA ILE A 163 -2.07 -3.81 4.81
C ILE A 163 -2.75 -4.33 3.54
N LEU A 164 -3.02 -3.40 2.62
CA LEU A 164 -3.60 -3.67 1.32
C LEU A 164 -2.70 -3.07 0.23
N ASP A 165 -2.14 -3.93 -0.61
CA ASP A 165 -1.28 -3.55 -1.74
C ASP A 165 -1.69 -4.31 -2.99
N CYS A 166 -2.66 -3.78 -3.76
CA CYS A 166 -3.22 -4.44 -4.93
C CYS A 166 -3.71 -3.40 -5.94
N GLY A 167 -3.60 -3.72 -7.24
CA GLY A 167 -4.14 -2.90 -8.33
C GLY A 167 -3.16 -2.61 -9.46
N GLN A 168 -1.86 -2.75 -9.19
CA GLN A 168 -0.82 -2.62 -10.23
C GLN A 168 -1.03 -3.66 -11.35
N ASN A 169 -1.40 -4.89 -10.98
CA ASN A 169 -1.66 -5.97 -11.94
C ASN A 169 -2.88 -5.71 -12.83
N ASP A 170 -3.94 -5.08 -12.33
CA ASP A 170 -5.12 -4.74 -13.12
C ASP A 170 -4.77 -3.77 -14.26
N LEU A 171 -3.92 -2.79 -13.93
CA LEU A 171 -3.43 -1.78 -14.85
C LEU A 171 -2.45 -2.39 -15.85
N HIS A 172 -1.52 -3.23 -15.38
CA HIS A 172 -0.61 -3.97 -16.25
C HIS A 172 -1.36 -4.87 -17.25
N TYR A 173 -2.35 -5.64 -16.78
CA TYR A 173 -3.20 -6.46 -17.64
C TYR A 173 -3.91 -5.62 -18.71
N GLY A 174 -4.50 -4.48 -18.31
CA GLY A 174 -5.12 -3.56 -19.24
C GLY A 174 -4.15 -3.14 -20.34
N ILE A 175 -2.96 -2.66 -19.94
CA ILE A 175 -1.94 -2.12 -20.84
C ILE A 175 -1.49 -3.15 -21.89
N ILE A 176 -1.27 -4.41 -21.48
CA ILE A 176 -0.74 -5.42 -22.40
C ILE A 176 -1.83 -6.08 -23.27
N THR A 177 -3.12 -5.90 -22.95
CA THR A 177 -4.21 -6.62 -23.64
C THR A 177 -5.22 -5.75 -24.36
N SER A 178 -5.17 -4.44 -24.16
CA SER A 178 -6.22 -3.51 -24.56
C SER A 178 -5.64 -2.19 -25.07
N THR A 179 -6.43 -1.42 -25.82
CA THR A 179 -6.03 -0.05 -26.18
C THR A 179 -6.05 0.86 -24.97
N GLU A 180 -5.31 1.97 -25.02
CA GLU A 180 -5.30 2.95 -23.93
C GLU A 180 -6.72 3.37 -23.51
N ASP A 181 -7.61 3.64 -24.47
CA ASP A 181 -9.02 4.01 -24.23
C ASP A 181 -9.83 2.90 -23.54
N GLN A 182 -9.53 1.63 -23.83
CA GLN A 182 -10.15 0.50 -23.15
C GLN A 182 -9.66 0.39 -21.71
N VAL A 183 -8.34 0.49 -21.46
CA VAL A 183 -7.78 0.47 -20.10
C VAL A 183 -8.41 1.57 -19.24
N LYS A 184 -8.41 2.78 -19.79
CA LYS A 184 -9.06 3.98 -19.26
C LYS A 184 -10.50 3.73 -18.80
N ALA A 185 -11.30 3.06 -19.63
CA ALA A 185 -12.70 2.74 -19.33
C ALA A 185 -12.87 1.69 -18.20
N PHE A 186 -11.87 0.84 -17.94
CA PHE A 186 -11.95 -0.22 -16.93
C PHE A 186 -11.51 0.23 -15.53
N ILE A 187 -10.70 1.26 -15.40
CA ILE A 187 -10.17 1.71 -14.11
C ILE A 187 -11.27 2.08 -13.08
N PRO A 188 -12.39 2.74 -13.41
CA PRO A 188 -13.44 3.00 -12.43
C PRO A 188 -14.05 1.71 -11.87
N THR A 189 -14.15 0.66 -12.69
CA THR A 189 -14.59 -0.67 -12.24
C THR A 189 -13.60 -1.29 -11.26
N ILE A 190 -12.29 -1.18 -11.53
CA ILE A 190 -11.22 -1.64 -10.64
C ILE A 190 -11.31 -0.91 -9.29
N ILE A 191 -11.45 0.42 -9.29
CA ILE A 191 -11.58 1.21 -8.06
C ILE A 191 -12.83 0.82 -7.27
N ASN A 192 -13.98 0.66 -7.92
CA ASN A 192 -15.22 0.25 -7.25
C ASN A 192 -15.10 -1.14 -6.63
N GLN A 193 -14.41 -2.06 -7.29
CA GLN A 193 -14.18 -3.40 -6.75
C GLN A 193 -13.19 -3.39 -5.59
N PHE A 194 -12.19 -2.51 -5.60
CA PHE A 194 -11.30 -2.30 -4.45
C PHE A 194 -12.08 -1.79 -3.24
N ALA A 195 -12.97 -0.81 -3.46
CA ALA A 195 -13.83 -0.29 -2.41
C ALA A 195 -14.74 -1.40 -1.84
N ALA A 196 -15.42 -2.16 -2.71
CA ALA A 196 -16.25 -3.29 -2.29
C ALA A 196 -15.45 -4.38 -1.57
N ALA A 197 -14.18 -4.55 -1.93
CA ALA A 197 -13.25 -5.44 -1.26
C ALA A 197 -12.98 -4.98 0.19
N VAL A 198 -12.61 -3.70 0.37
CA VAL A 198 -12.44 -3.11 1.71
C VAL A 198 -13.72 -3.24 2.54
N GLU A 199 -14.89 -3.04 1.93
CA GLU A 199 -16.19 -3.23 2.58
C GLU A 199 -16.44 -4.72 2.96
N GLY A 200 -16.14 -5.67 2.08
CA GLY A 200 -16.26 -7.11 2.37
C GLY A 200 -15.36 -7.52 3.53
N MET A 201 -14.17 -6.91 3.64
CA MET A 201 -13.27 -7.05 4.78
C MET A 201 -13.90 -6.50 6.07
N ASN A 202 -14.57 -5.35 5.99
CA ASN A 202 -15.30 -4.76 7.11
C ASN A 202 -16.45 -5.68 7.58
N GLN A 203 -17.23 -6.22 6.65
CA GLN A 203 -18.35 -7.15 6.92
C GLN A 203 -17.88 -8.50 7.47
N ALA A 204 -16.77 -9.04 6.98
CA ALA A 204 -16.08 -10.21 7.54
C ALA A 204 -15.88 -10.05 9.04
N MET A 205 -15.46 -8.85 9.40
CA MET A 205 -15.05 -8.58 10.75
C MET A 205 -16.22 -8.33 11.67
N LYS A 206 -17.29 -7.77 11.14
CA LYS A 206 -18.56 -7.59 11.83
C LYS A 206 -19.20 -8.91 12.35
N ARG A 207 -19.21 -10.01 11.58
CA ARG A 207 -19.92 -11.27 11.93
C ARG A 207 -19.50 -11.93 13.26
N THR A 208 -18.32 -11.59 13.77
CA THR A 208 -17.81 -12.02 15.09
C THR A 208 -17.87 -10.92 16.14
N THR A 209 -17.83 -9.67 15.70
CA THR A 209 -17.71 -8.49 16.60
C THR A 209 -18.96 -8.31 17.46
N GLU A 210 -20.09 -8.90 17.05
CA GLU A 210 -21.32 -9.02 17.85
C GLU A 210 -21.13 -9.81 19.17
N LYS A 211 -20.07 -10.62 19.31
CA LYS A 211 -19.73 -11.34 20.57
C LYS A 211 -18.69 -10.63 21.46
N LEU A 212 -17.86 -9.70 20.95
CA LEU A 212 -16.64 -9.24 21.67
C LEU A 212 -16.39 -7.71 21.70
N GLY A 213 -17.24 -6.88 21.07
CA GLY A 213 -17.31 -5.45 21.42
C GLY A 213 -16.06 -4.59 21.14
N LEU A 214 -15.24 -4.91 20.14
CA LEU A 214 -14.08 -4.09 19.73
C LEU A 214 -14.00 -3.93 18.18
N PRO A 215 -13.94 -2.70 17.63
CA PRO A 215 -14.02 -2.46 16.17
C PRO A 215 -12.74 -1.97 15.41
N HIS A 216 -12.89 -1.78 14.08
CA HIS A 216 -11.87 -1.46 13.06
C HIS A 216 -12.11 -0.09 12.39
N LEU A 217 -11.28 0.27 11.38
CA LEU A 217 -11.46 1.43 10.50
C LEU A 217 -12.47 1.11 9.37
N SER A 218 -13.68 1.66 9.40
CA SER A 218 -14.69 1.45 8.33
C SER A 218 -14.49 2.42 7.16
N ALA A 219 -14.80 2.03 5.92
CA ALA A 219 -14.86 3.00 4.81
C ALA A 219 -16.05 3.97 5.03
N TYR A 220 -15.83 5.26 4.81
CA TYR A 220 -16.86 6.26 5.12
C TYR A 220 -18.15 6.08 4.30
N LEU A 221 -18.02 5.68 3.03
CA LEU A 221 -19.16 5.53 2.12
C LEU A 221 -19.94 4.24 2.32
N ASP A 222 -19.52 3.38 3.25
CA ASP A 222 -20.28 2.19 3.63
C ASP A 222 -21.56 2.63 4.38
N SER A 223 -22.71 2.19 3.89
CA SER A 223 -24.03 2.64 4.40
C SER A 223 -24.66 1.72 5.45
N ILE A 224 -24.18 0.49 5.62
CA ILE A 224 -24.86 -0.56 6.40
C ILE A 224 -24.00 -1.05 7.57
N ASP A 225 -24.40 -0.64 8.78
CA ASP A 225 -23.88 -1.13 10.06
C ASP A 225 -22.34 -1.02 10.16
N THR A 226 -21.86 0.15 9.75
CA THR A 226 -20.49 0.60 9.93
C THR A 226 -20.16 0.83 11.39
N ASN A 227 -18.91 0.57 11.75
CA ASN A 227 -18.36 0.93 13.04
C ASN A 227 -17.10 1.76 12.83
N PHE A 228 -17.20 3.02 13.20
CA PHE A 228 -16.15 3.99 13.02
C PHE A 228 -15.41 4.30 14.33
N ARG A 229 -15.69 3.58 15.41
CA ARG A 229 -15.17 3.88 16.75
C ARG A 229 -13.64 3.98 16.81
N HIS A 230 -12.92 3.26 15.96
CA HIS A 230 -11.46 3.32 15.87
C HIS A 230 -10.94 4.00 14.59
N GLY A 231 -11.84 4.70 13.89
CA GLY A 231 -11.55 5.60 12.77
C GLY A 231 -12.30 5.23 11.49
N ALA A 232 -12.07 6.01 10.43
CA ALA A 232 -12.72 5.85 9.13
C ALA A 232 -11.74 6.07 7.97
N ASN A 233 -11.93 5.33 6.85
CA ASN A 233 -11.18 5.53 5.61
C ASN A 233 -11.99 6.37 4.61
N PHE A 234 -11.42 7.48 4.16
CA PHE A 234 -12.01 8.35 3.15
C PHE A 234 -11.26 8.27 1.81
N ALA A 235 -10.13 7.57 1.76
CA ALA A 235 -9.31 7.44 0.56
C ALA A 235 -10.04 6.65 -0.52
N THR A 236 -9.85 7.05 -1.77
CA THR A 236 -10.37 6.35 -2.94
C THR A 236 -9.23 6.14 -3.94
N GLY A 237 -9.18 4.96 -4.57
CA GLY A 237 -8.20 4.67 -5.61
C GLY A 237 -8.35 5.63 -6.80
N GLY A 238 -7.24 6.01 -7.43
CA GLY A 238 -7.26 6.98 -8.55
C GLY A 238 -7.69 8.40 -8.16
N SER A 239 -7.82 8.71 -6.88
CA SER A 239 -8.12 10.07 -6.41
C SER A 239 -6.93 11.00 -6.57
N THR A 240 -7.27 12.24 -6.88
CA THR A 240 -6.36 13.38 -7.01
C THR A 240 -6.62 14.39 -5.91
N ILE A 241 -5.62 15.23 -5.64
CA ILE A 241 -5.77 16.40 -4.77
C ILE A 241 -6.77 17.36 -5.41
N GLN A 242 -6.62 17.62 -6.71
CA GLN A 242 -7.51 18.51 -7.43
C GLN A 242 -8.75 17.80 -7.96
N ARG A 243 -9.83 18.56 -8.17
CA ARG A 243 -10.94 18.09 -9.00
C ARG A 243 -10.50 17.98 -10.45
N LEU A 244 -10.80 16.85 -11.06
CA LEU A 244 -10.55 16.64 -12.48
C LEU A 244 -11.79 16.92 -13.33
N ASP A 245 -11.55 17.14 -14.61
CA ASP A 245 -12.64 17.23 -15.58
C ASP A 245 -13.29 15.86 -15.84
N ALA A 246 -14.51 15.90 -16.37
CA ALA A 246 -15.27 14.68 -16.65
C ALA A 246 -14.62 13.77 -17.71
N ARG A 247 -13.65 14.26 -18.50
CA ARG A 247 -12.89 13.44 -19.46
C ARG A 247 -11.91 12.56 -18.70
N MET A 248 -11.29 13.06 -17.64
CA MET A 248 -10.36 12.27 -16.83
C MET A 248 -11.06 11.14 -16.07
N PHE A 249 -12.34 11.27 -15.74
CA PHE A 249 -13.10 10.14 -15.16
C PHE A 249 -13.24 8.97 -16.13
N LYS A 250 -13.35 9.27 -17.44
CA LYS A 250 -13.34 8.23 -18.48
C LYS A 250 -11.98 7.54 -18.63
N ILE A 251 -10.93 8.18 -18.10
CA ILE A 251 -9.54 7.74 -18.12
C ILE A 251 -9.16 6.94 -16.86
N GLY A 252 -10.09 6.83 -15.90
CA GLY A 252 -9.91 6.04 -14.70
C GLY A 252 -9.71 6.79 -13.41
N TYR A 253 -9.63 8.11 -13.46
CA TYR A 253 -9.47 8.87 -12.22
C TYR A 253 -10.79 8.96 -11.47
N SER A 254 -10.69 8.97 -10.13
CA SER A 254 -11.86 9.03 -9.27
C SER A 254 -12.49 10.44 -9.30
N PRO A 255 -13.83 10.55 -9.36
CA PRO A 255 -14.51 11.82 -9.15
C PRO A 255 -14.46 12.28 -7.68
N ILE A 256 -13.99 11.44 -6.76
CA ILE A 256 -13.84 11.72 -5.33
C ILE A 256 -12.44 12.29 -5.09
N SER A 257 -12.26 13.57 -5.39
CA SER A 257 -11.03 14.32 -5.09
C SER A 257 -10.86 14.55 -3.58
N LEU A 258 -9.66 14.96 -3.16
CA LEU A 258 -9.34 15.21 -1.75
C LEU A 258 -10.35 16.15 -1.06
N ASP A 259 -10.78 17.23 -1.73
CA ASP A 259 -11.77 18.16 -1.15
C ASP A 259 -13.15 17.53 -0.91
N ILE A 260 -13.51 16.51 -1.70
CA ILE A 260 -14.74 15.72 -1.51
C ILE A 260 -14.55 14.77 -0.34
N GLN A 261 -13.42 14.06 -0.25
CA GLN A 261 -13.08 13.22 0.91
C GLN A 261 -13.13 14.02 2.22
N LEU A 262 -12.72 15.29 2.18
CA LEU A 262 -12.79 16.18 3.34
C LEU A 262 -14.21 16.62 3.67
N SER A 263 -15.03 16.94 2.67
CA SER A 263 -16.42 17.34 2.90
C SER A 263 -17.21 16.18 3.51
N GLN A 264 -16.89 14.97 3.08
CA GLN A 264 -17.38 13.72 3.66
C GLN A 264 -16.94 13.56 5.13
N PHE A 265 -15.67 13.79 5.44
CA PHE A 265 -15.16 13.77 6.83
C PHE A 265 -15.79 14.85 7.73
N GLU A 266 -15.98 16.06 7.22
CA GLU A 266 -16.61 17.17 7.94
C GLU A 266 -18.05 16.81 8.32
N GLN A 267 -18.84 16.34 7.35
CA GLN A 267 -20.21 15.88 7.57
C GLN A 267 -20.26 14.71 8.55
N PHE A 268 -19.34 13.75 8.41
CA PHE A 268 -19.21 12.61 9.30
C PHE A 268 -19.04 13.04 10.76
N LYS A 269 -18.07 13.93 11.01
CA LYS A 269 -17.76 14.44 12.35
C LYS A 269 -18.90 15.28 12.91
N GLU A 270 -19.48 16.17 12.12
CA GLU A 270 -20.61 17.00 12.55
C GLU A 270 -21.78 16.14 12.99
N ARG A 271 -22.14 15.14 12.17
CA ARG A 271 -23.24 14.23 12.48
C ARG A 271 -22.99 13.42 13.75
N ILE A 272 -21.76 12.98 13.98
CA ILE A 272 -21.39 12.30 15.23
C ILE A 272 -21.59 13.23 16.42
N ASN A 273 -21.11 14.47 16.35
CA ASN A 273 -21.23 15.41 17.45
C ASN A 273 -22.70 15.72 17.79
N GLU A 274 -23.56 15.84 16.79
CA GLU A 274 -25.02 15.97 16.97
C GLU A 274 -25.60 14.76 17.72
N LEU A 275 -25.30 13.55 17.25
CA LEU A 275 -25.79 12.31 17.88
C LEU A 275 -25.36 12.20 19.34
N TYR A 276 -24.13 12.61 19.68
CA TYR A 276 -23.67 12.65 21.08
C TYR A 276 -24.44 13.69 21.92
N LYS A 277 -24.76 14.87 21.37
CA LYS A 277 -25.55 15.92 22.05
C LYS A 277 -27.01 15.51 22.26
N GLU A 278 -27.60 14.83 21.28
CA GLU A 278 -28.99 14.32 21.31
C GLU A 278 -29.17 13.15 22.29
N GLY A 279 -28.09 12.67 22.91
CA GLY A 279 -28.17 11.57 23.87
C GLY A 279 -28.44 10.22 23.20
N VAL A 280 -27.88 10.00 22.00
CA VAL A 280 -28.04 8.74 21.26
C VAL A 280 -27.69 7.53 22.13
N SER A 281 -28.35 6.39 21.86
CA SER A 281 -28.23 5.16 22.65
C SER A 281 -26.78 4.68 22.79
N SER A 282 -26.50 3.99 23.90
CA SER A 282 -25.17 3.41 24.18
C SER A 282 -24.68 2.49 23.06
N ASN A 283 -25.59 1.75 22.41
CA ASN A 283 -25.28 0.92 21.26
C ASN A 283 -24.71 1.73 20.09
N ILE A 284 -25.34 2.86 19.73
CA ILE A 284 -24.84 3.73 18.66
C ILE A 284 -23.53 4.42 19.07
N LYS A 285 -23.42 4.92 20.32
CA LYS A 285 -22.17 5.52 20.83
C LYS A 285 -20.99 4.56 20.77
N SER A 286 -21.21 3.27 20.99
CA SER A 286 -20.16 2.25 20.91
C SER A 286 -19.59 2.05 19.50
N LYS A 287 -20.33 2.47 18.46
CA LYS A 287 -19.95 2.35 17.04
C LYS A 287 -19.39 3.63 16.43
N LEU A 288 -19.42 4.73 17.16
CA LEU A 288 -18.97 6.04 16.67
C LEU A 288 -17.69 6.47 17.40
N PRO A 289 -16.76 7.17 16.73
CA PRO A 289 -15.68 7.88 17.40
C PRO A 289 -16.29 8.75 18.47
N ARG A 290 -15.62 8.82 19.62
CA ARG A 290 -15.98 9.84 20.61
C ARG A 290 -15.53 11.19 20.07
N PRO A 291 -16.22 12.29 20.43
CA PRO A 291 -15.80 13.62 20.00
C PRO A 291 -14.32 13.93 20.27
N GLU A 292 -13.75 13.42 21.37
CA GLU A 292 -12.34 13.57 21.72
C GLU A 292 -11.37 12.74 20.86
N ASP A 293 -11.83 11.66 20.24
CA ASP A 293 -10.98 10.74 19.45
C ASP A 293 -10.48 11.42 18.16
N PHE A 294 -11.24 12.35 17.58
CA PHE A 294 -10.82 13.11 16.39
C PHE A 294 -9.52 13.89 16.60
N SER A 295 -9.24 14.32 17.85
CA SER A 295 -7.99 15.02 18.18
C SER A 295 -6.80 14.11 18.47
N GLN A 296 -7.04 12.81 18.60
CA GLN A 296 -6.04 11.80 18.96
C GLN A 296 -5.72 10.85 17.80
N ALA A 297 -6.51 10.88 16.73
CA ALA A 297 -6.33 10.02 15.56
C ALA A 297 -5.06 10.38 14.76
N LEU A 298 -4.48 9.36 14.12
CA LEU A 298 -3.43 9.50 13.12
C LEU A 298 -4.07 9.65 11.73
N TYR A 299 -3.80 10.77 11.08
CA TYR A 299 -4.29 11.08 9.74
C TYR A 299 -3.20 10.78 8.72
N THR A 300 -3.29 9.62 8.07
CA THR A 300 -2.37 9.21 7.00
C THR A 300 -2.84 9.74 5.65
N VAL A 301 -1.95 10.37 4.90
CA VAL A 301 -2.25 10.94 3.58
C VAL A 301 -1.19 10.49 2.58
N ASP A 302 -1.60 9.65 1.62
CA ASP A 302 -0.83 9.26 0.45
C ASP A 302 -1.65 9.65 -0.79
N ILE A 303 -1.31 10.81 -1.38
CA ILE A 303 -2.04 11.39 -2.50
C ILE A 303 -1.15 12.38 -3.27
N GLY A 304 -1.43 12.56 -4.56
CA GLY A 304 -0.72 13.52 -5.43
C GLY A 304 -0.02 12.85 -6.61
N GLN A 305 0.38 11.58 -6.48
CA GLN A 305 0.98 10.84 -7.60
C GLN A 305 0.00 10.70 -8.79
N ASN A 306 -1.29 10.50 -8.50
CA ASN A 306 -2.33 10.47 -9.54
C ASN A 306 -2.49 11.82 -10.25
N ASP A 307 -2.29 12.94 -9.55
CA ASP A 307 -2.32 14.27 -10.17
C ASP A 307 -1.18 14.40 -11.20
N LEU A 308 0.02 13.92 -10.86
CA LEU A 308 1.17 13.95 -11.75
C LEU A 308 1.01 12.98 -12.93
N ASP A 309 0.55 11.76 -12.71
CA ASP A 309 0.24 10.82 -13.80
C ASP A 309 -0.87 11.37 -14.72
N CYS A 310 -1.86 12.06 -14.15
CA CYS A 310 -2.90 12.73 -14.95
C CYS A 310 -2.30 13.85 -15.80
N ALA A 311 -1.41 14.65 -15.24
CA ALA A 311 -0.73 15.71 -15.96
C ALA A 311 0.13 15.13 -17.11
N LEU A 312 0.94 14.11 -16.83
CA LEU A 312 1.79 13.48 -17.84
C LEU A 312 1.01 12.89 -19.03
N LYS A 313 -0.27 12.51 -18.84
CA LYS A 313 -1.13 11.99 -19.91
C LYS A 313 -1.89 13.07 -20.69
N SER A 314 -2.08 14.25 -20.12
CA SER A 314 -3.03 15.24 -20.64
C SER A 314 -2.39 16.56 -21.06
N MET A 315 -1.14 16.78 -20.67
CA MET A 315 -0.42 18.03 -20.91
C MET A 315 1.07 17.79 -21.12
N THR A 316 1.78 18.83 -21.56
CA THR A 316 3.24 18.80 -21.67
C THR A 316 3.91 18.79 -20.30
N GLU A 317 5.16 18.33 -20.22
CA GLU A 317 5.95 18.32 -18.97
C GLU A 317 6.03 19.71 -18.32
N LYS A 318 6.21 20.77 -19.11
CA LYS A 318 6.18 22.16 -18.64
C LYS A 318 4.84 22.52 -17.99
N GLN A 319 3.73 22.16 -18.63
CA GLN A 319 2.39 22.41 -18.08
C GLN A 319 2.15 21.59 -16.81
N ALA A 320 2.69 20.36 -16.74
CA ALA A 320 2.62 19.54 -15.53
C ALA A 320 3.32 20.24 -14.36
N ILE A 321 4.53 20.79 -14.57
CA ILE A 321 5.24 21.61 -13.58
C ILE A 321 4.44 22.85 -13.19
N GLU A 322 3.90 23.59 -14.17
CA GLU A 322 3.09 24.80 -13.93
C GLU A 322 1.80 24.51 -13.14
N SER A 323 1.31 23.27 -13.13
CA SER A 323 0.14 22.86 -12.35
C SER A 323 0.43 22.61 -10.86
N VAL A 324 1.69 22.30 -10.50
CA VAL A 324 2.10 21.90 -9.14
C VAL A 324 1.71 22.91 -8.06
N PRO A 325 1.93 24.24 -8.22
CA PRO A 325 1.53 25.21 -7.20
C PRO A 325 0.04 25.17 -6.86
N GLY A 326 -0.81 24.96 -7.88
CA GLY A 326 -2.24 24.81 -7.70
C GLY A 326 -2.59 23.53 -6.92
N ILE A 327 -1.89 22.43 -7.19
CA ILE A 327 -2.08 21.14 -6.52
C ILE A 327 -1.71 21.28 -5.03
N ILE A 328 -0.52 21.81 -4.75
CA ILE A 328 -0.01 21.96 -3.38
C ILE A 328 -0.83 22.98 -2.57
N ASN A 329 -1.30 24.07 -3.17
CA ASN A 329 -2.20 24.99 -2.47
C ASN A 329 -3.51 24.29 -2.05
N GLN A 330 -4.10 23.45 -2.91
CA GLN A 330 -5.30 22.69 -2.56
C GLN A 330 -5.03 21.66 -1.46
N PHE A 331 -3.88 20.96 -1.50
CA PHE A 331 -3.44 20.09 -0.42
C PHE A 331 -3.30 20.86 0.90
N ALA A 332 -2.67 22.04 0.87
CA ALA A 332 -2.50 22.86 2.07
C ALA A 332 -3.85 23.26 2.67
N GLN A 333 -4.80 23.69 1.83
CA GLN A 333 -6.16 24.01 2.28
C GLN A 333 -6.87 22.79 2.86
N ALA A 334 -6.63 21.59 2.32
CA ALA A 334 -7.17 20.36 2.87
C ALA A 334 -6.62 20.08 4.29
N VAL A 335 -5.31 20.18 4.50
CA VAL A 335 -4.73 20.01 5.84
C VAL A 335 -5.25 21.09 6.81
N LYS A 336 -5.39 22.35 6.36
CA LYS A 336 -6.00 23.43 7.17
C LYS A 336 -7.43 23.11 7.58
N ARG A 337 -8.25 22.58 6.66
CA ARG A 337 -9.62 22.14 6.95
C ARG A 337 -9.63 21.00 7.97
N LEU A 338 -8.81 19.96 7.79
CA LEU A 338 -8.69 18.87 8.76
C LEU A 338 -8.27 19.36 10.15
N HIS A 339 -7.30 20.29 10.23
CA HIS A 339 -6.88 20.90 11.48
C HIS A 339 -7.99 21.71 12.16
N ASN A 340 -8.72 22.54 11.40
CA ASN A 340 -9.91 23.25 11.90
C ASN A 340 -10.99 22.27 12.39
N GLN A 341 -11.01 21.06 11.82
CA GLN A 341 -11.84 19.96 12.27
C GLN A 341 -11.21 19.11 13.38
N GLY A 342 -10.18 19.59 14.07
CA GLY A 342 -9.65 18.95 15.27
C GLY A 342 -8.57 17.92 15.02
N ALA A 343 -8.19 17.63 13.77
CA ALA A 343 -7.07 16.73 13.49
C ALA A 343 -5.75 17.32 14.03
N ARG A 344 -4.92 16.49 14.68
CA ARG A 344 -3.67 16.94 15.32
C ARG A 344 -2.43 16.13 14.98
N THR A 345 -2.55 14.96 14.37
CA THR A 345 -1.40 14.11 14.04
C THR A 345 -1.50 13.68 12.58
N PHE A 346 -0.55 14.07 11.74
CA PHE A 346 -0.55 13.81 10.30
C PHE A 346 0.69 13.03 9.87
N TRP A 347 0.50 12.05 8.98
CA TRP A 347 1.56 11.27 8.35
C TRP A 347 1.41 11.35 6.83
N ILE A 348 2.25 12.18 6.20
CA ILE A 348 2.07 12.64 4.81
C ILE A 348 3.18 12.06 3.95
N HIS A 349 2.83 11.20 2.99
CA HIS A 349 3.77 10.64 2.03
C HIS A 349 3.93 11.55 0.82
N ASN A 350 5.13 11.59 0.27
CA ASN A 350 5.40 12.19 -1.03
C ASN A 350 5.39 11.13 -2.16
N THR A 351 5.55 11.55 -3.42
CA THR A 351 5.58 10.59 -4.55
C THR A 351 6.98 10.01 -4.76
N GLY A 352 7.08 8.75 -5.18
CA GLY A 352 8.36 8.10 -5.55
C GLY A 352 8.99 8.65 -6.84
N PRO A 353 10.21 8.19 -7.21
CA PRO A 353 10.92 8.63 -8.41
C PRO A 353 10.34 8.00 -9.68
N ILE A 354 9.35 8.67 -10.26
CA ILE A 354 8.58 8.20 -11.43
C ILE A 354 9.50 7.81 -12.59
N GLY A 355 10.51 8.64 -12.90
CA GLY A 355 11.42 8.41 -14.01
C GLY A 355 12.40 7.25 -13.82
N CYS A 356 12.46 6.64 -12.63
CA CYS A 356 13.38 5.55 -12.32
C CYS A 356 12.75 4.16 -12.37
N LEU A 357 11.46 4.06 -12.72
CA LEU A 357 10.78 2.78 -12.76
C LEU A 357 11.33 1.94 -13.93
N PRO A 358 11.72 0.66 -13.73
CA PRO A 358 12.36 -0.13 -14.78
C PRO A 358 11.58 -0.22 -16.10
N PHE A 359 10.24 -0.24 -16.06
CA PHE A 359 9.44 -0.23 -17.30
C PHE A 359 9.54 1.10 -18.05
N GLU A 360 9.51 2.25 -17.35
CA GLU A 360 9.69 3.58 -17.97
C GLU A 360 11.06 3.68 -18.64
N VAL A 361 12.10 3.10 -18.02
CA VAL A 361 13.47 3.14 -18.56
C VAL A 361 13.65 2.15 -19.73
N LEU A 362 13.06 0.96 -19.65
CA LEU A 362 13.23 -0.10 -20.65
C LEU A 362 12.37 0.11 -21.91
N ASP A 363 11.21 0.76 -21.78
CA ASP A 363 10.30 1.06 -22.91
C ASP A 363 10.63 2.38 -23.61
N TYR A 364 11.41 3.27 -22.99
CA TYR A 364 11.91 4.52 -23.58
C TYR A 364 13.44 4.57 -23.83
N PRO A 365 14.06 3.54 -24.44
CA PRO A 365 15.53 3.42 -24.52
C PRO A 365 16.23 4.43 -25.44
N GLN A 366 15.49 5.36 -26.07
CA GLN A 366 16.04 6.27 -27.10
C GLN A 366 16.19 7.74 -26.68
N GLN A 367 15.85 8.11 -25.45
CA GLN A 367 16.02 9.50 -24.99
C GLN A 367 17.33 9.71 -24.23
N HIS A 368 18.48 9.43 -24.86
CA HIS A 368 19.81 9.60 -24.24
C HIS A 368 20.05 11.02 -23.68
N GLU A 369 19.34 12.03 -24.18
CA GLU A 369 19.42 13.41 -23.69
C GLU A 369 18.52 13.69 -22.47
N ASN A 370 17.49 12.88 -22.23
CA ASN A 370 16.50 13.06 -21.15
C ASN A 370 16.68 12.06 -20.00
N VAL A 371 17.92 11.67 -19.69
CA VAL A 371 18.23 10.85 -18.52
C VAL A 371 19.16 11.57 -17.55
N ASP A 372 19.01 11.31 -16.26
CA ASP A 372 19.91 11.79 -15.22
C ASP A 372 21.19 10.93 -15.15
N GLN A 373 22.09 11.27 -14.23
CA GLN A 373 23.36 10.55 -14.03
C GLN A 373 23.20 9.08 -13.61
N ASN A 374 22.00 8.71 -13.14
CA ASN A 374 21.65 7.36 -12.72
C ASN A 374 20.89 6.59 -13.81
N GLY A 375 20.55 7.26 -14.92
CA GLY A 375 19.83 6.71 -16.07
C GLY A 375 18.31 6.84 -15.96
N CYS A 376 17.79 7.50 -14.92
CA CYS A 376 16.35 7.74 -14.78
C CYS A 376 15.90 8.84 -15.73
N LEU A 377 14.67 8.78 -16.23
CA LEU A 377 14.10 9.83 -17.08
C LEU A 377 14.02 11.16 -16.29
N ARG A 378 14.82 12.14 -16.73
CA ARG A 378 15.05 13.40 -16.01
C ARG A 378 13.76 14.20 -15.92
N SER A 379 13.06 14.38 -17.03
CA SER A 379 11.85 15.19 -17.09
C SER A 379 10.72 14.67 -16.17
N LEU A 380 10.55 13.35 -16.10
CA LEU A 380 9.56 12.73 -15.21
C LEU A 380 9.93 12.93 -13.73
N ASN A 381 11.23 12.80 -13.41
CA ASN A 381 11.72 13.05 -12.07
C ASN A 381 11.71 14.54 -11.69
N GLU A 382 11.89 15.47 -12.63
CA GLU A 382 11.78 16.91 -12.38
C GLU A 382 10.37 17.28 -11.91
N ILE A 383 9.34 16.69 -12.52
CA ILE A 383 7.93 16.91 -12.11
C ILE A 383 7.69 16.36 -10.70
N ALA A 384 8.14 15.13 -10.42
CA ALA A 384 8.04 14.52 -9.08
C ALA A 384 8.80 15.34 -8.03
N HIS A 385 10.01 15.81 -8.35
CA HIS A 385 10.81 16.66 -7.48
C HIS A 385 10.13 17.99 -7.17
N GLU A 386 9.60 18.67 -8.17
CA GLU A 386 8.95 19.97 -7.95
C GLU A 386 7.69 19.83 -7.09
N PHE A 387 6.89 18.78 -7.31
CA PHE A 387 5.78 18.43 -6.42
C PHE A 387 6.25 18.17 -4.99
N ASN A 388 7.26 17.30 -4.82
CA ASN A 388 7.76 16.91 -3.51
C ASN A 388 8.38 18.10 -2.74
N ARG A 389 9.09 19.00 -3.43
CA ARG A 389 9.68 20.22 -2.87
C ARG A 389 8.59 21.14 -2.34
N GLN A 390 7.60 21.47 -3.17
CA GLN A 390 6.50 22.34 -2.75
C GLN A 390 5.63 21.70 -1.67
N LEU A 391 5.40 20.38 -1.71
CA LEU A 391 4.70 19.65 -0.64
C LEU A 391 5.43 19.78 0.70
N LYS A 392 6.75 19.59 0.71
CA LYS A 392 7.58 19.74 1.93
C LYS A 392 7.55 21.17 2.46
N ASP A 393 7.74 22.16 1.59
CA ASP A 393 7.65 23.59 1.96
C ASP A 393 6.27 23.90 2.57
N SER A 394 5.20 23.39 1.96
CA SER A 394 3.84 23.53 2.47
C SER A 394 3.66 22.90 3.85
N VAL A 395 4.19 21.68 4.09
CA VAL A 395 4.15 21.03 5.41
C VAL A 395 4.94 21.84 6.47
N ILE A 396 6.08 22.44 6.12
CA ILE A 396 6.81 23.36 7.01
C ILE A 396 5.96 24.58 7.36
N GLN A 397 5.33 25.21 6.37
CA GLN A 397 4.46 26.36 6.61
C GLN A 397 3.23 26.00 7.47
N LEU A 398 2.67 24.82 7.28
CA LEU A 398 1.54 24.32 8.07
C LEU A 398 1.96 24.03 9.52
N ARG A 399 3.16 23.48 9.76
CA ARG A 399 3.72 23.31 11.11
C ARG A 399 3.85 24.64 11.86
N MET A 400 4.33 25.69 11.20
CA MET A 400 4.42 27.03 11.82
C MET A 400 3.04 27.64 12.10
N GLN A 401 2.06 27.40 11.23
CA GLN A 401 0.69 27.86 11.42
C GLN A 401 -0.06 27.08 12.52
N PHE A 402 0.31 25.82 12.74
CA PHE A 402 -0.38 24.89 13.64
C PHE A 402 0.56 24.34 14.72
N PRO A 403 1.01 25.18 15.67
CA PRO A 403 1.92 24.74 16.73
C PRO A 403 1.30 23.70 17.68
N ASP A 404 -0.02 23.50 17.63
CA ASP A 404 -0.75 22.49 18.39
C ASP A 404 -0.86 21.13 17.68
N ALA A 405 -0.34 20.98 16.45
CA ALA A 405 -0.39 19.74 15.66
C ALA A 405 1.00 19.20 15.27
N ALA A 406 1.12 17.88 15.21
CA ALA A 406 2.28 17.16 14.69
C ALA A 406 2.04 16.78 13.23
N LEU A 407 2.88 17.29 12.32
CA LEU A 407 2.85 16.94 10.90
C LEU A 407 4.18 16.29 10.53
N THR A 408 4.13 15.02 10.14
CA THR A 408 5.29 14.26 9.67
C THR A 408 5.23 14.11 8.16
N TYR A 409 6.23 14.65 7.46
CA TYR A 409 6.45 14.43 6.03
C TYR A 409 7.34 13.21 5.84
N VAL A 410 7.00 12.31 4.92
CA VAL A 410 7.77 11.10 4.61
C VAL A 410 8.25 11.13 3.18
N ASP A 411 9.57 11.16 3.01
CA ASP A 411 10.24 11.29 1.72
C ASP A 411 10.46 9.91 1.05
N ILE A 412 9.38 9.34 0.51
CA ILE A 412 9.40 8.10 -0.27
C ILE A 412 10.26 8.25 -1.53
N TYR A 413 10.29 9.44 -2.14
CA TYR A 413 11.23 9.76 -3.23
C TYR A 413 12.66 9.51 -2.80
N LEU A 414 13.10 10.16 -1.71
CA LEU A 414 14.46 10.06 -1.21
C LEU A 414 14.80 8.62 -0.84
N ALA A 415 13.89 7.89 -0.19
CA ALA A 415 14.11 6.46 0.11
C ALA A 415 14.43 5.68 -1.17
N LYS A 416 13.59 5.75 -2.21
CA LYS A 416 13.80 4.95 -3.42
C LYS A 416 14.95 5.49 -4.28
N TYR A 417 15.06 6.80 -4.44
CA TYR A 417 16.07 7.43 -5.30
C TYR A 417 17.48 7.31 -4.72
N SER A 418 17.66 7.47 -3.41
CA SER A 418 19.01 7.37 -2.83
C SER A 418 19.60 5.97 -2.89
N LEU A 419 18.75 4.92 -2.82
CA LEU A 419 19.16 3.55 -3.13
C LEU A 419 19.67 3.41 -4.57
N ILE A 420 19.02 4.05 -5.53
CA ILE A 420 19.39 4.03 -6.95
C ILE A 420 20.65 4.86 -7.20
N SER A 421 20.73 6.07 -6.64
CA SER A 421 21.83 6.99 -6.89
C SER A 421 23.13 6.55 -6.23
N ASP A 422 23.04 5.98 -5.03
CA ASP A 422 24.20 5.50 -4.26
C ASP A 422 24.33 3.97 -4.32
N ALA A 423 23.73 3.37 -5.35
CA ALA A 423 23.70 1.93 -5.57
C ALA A 423 25.09 1.31 -5.39
N LYS A 424 26.11 1.87 -6.06
CA LYS A 424 27.49 1.35 -6.02
C LYS A 424 28.09 1.35 -4.61
N HIS A 425 27.83 2.39 -3.81
CA HIS A 425 28.35 2.48 -2.45
C HIS A 425 27.66 1.47 -1.52
N HIS A 426 26.36 1.26 -1.72
CA HIS A 426 25.58 0.24 -1.03
C HIS A 426 25.79 -1.19 -1.56
N GLY A 427 26.72 -1.37 -2.50
CA GLY A 427 27.08 -2.68 -3.06
C GLY A 427 26.20 -3.15 -4.21
N PHE A 428 25.27 -2.31 -4.69
CA PHE A 428 24.44 -2.57 -5.86
C PHE A 428 25.15 -2.19 -7.17
N VAL A 429 25.08 -3.10 -8.13
CA VAL A 429 25.48 -2.95 -9.52
C VAL A 429 24.24 -2.72 -10.40
N ASN A 430 24.44 -2.01 -11.52
CA ASN A 430 23.41 -1.79 -12.54
C ASN A 430 22.03 -1.39 -11.96
N PRO A 431 21.89 -0.18 -11.39
CA PRO A 431 20.73 0.22 -10.58
C PRO A 431 19.38 0.19 -11.31
N LEU A 432 19.39 0.27 -12.64
CA LEU A 432 18.19 0.20 -13.49
C LEU A 432 18.06 -1.14 -14.22
N GLY A 433 19.00 -2.06 -14.01
CA GLY A 433 18.91 -3.43 -14.46
C GLY A 433 18.27 -4.33 -13.41
N TYR A 434 18.13 -5.59 -13.78
CA TYR A 434 17.59 -6.64 -12.92
C TYR A 434 18.50 -7.85 -12.91
N CYS A 435 18.50 -8.58 -11.79
CA CYS A 435 19.38 -9.73 -11.58
C CYS A 435 18.98 -10.95 -12.43
N CYS A 436 17.70 -11.16 -12.66
CA CYS A 436 17.20 -12.45 -13.07
C CYS A 436 16.06 -12.31 -14.09
N GLY A 437 16.19 -13.00 -15.23
CA GLY A 437 15.32 -12.85 -16.39
C GLY A 437 16.11 -12.78 -17.70
N HIS A 438 15.42 -12.57 -18.82
CA HIS A 438 16.06 -12.33 -20.12
C HIS A 438 15.79 -10.90 -20.59
N HIS A 439 16.65 -10.34 -21.43
CA HIS A 439 16.45 -8.98 -21.97
C HIS A 439 15.05 -8.85 -22.62
N ARG A 440 14.20 -7.98 -22.06
CA ARG A 440 12.77 -7.75 -22.42
C ARG A 440 11.79 -8.87 -22.05
N ASP A 441 12.20 -9.84 -21.24
CA ASP A 441 11.33 -10.87 -20.63
C ASP A 441 11.67 -10.99 -19.13
N ASN A 442 10.96 -10.17 -18.36
CA ASN A 442 11.22 -9.83 -16.96
C ASN A 442 10.77 -10.93 -15.97
N LEU A 443 10.83 -12.21 -16.35
CA LEU A 443 10.31 -13.31 -15.53
C LEU A 443 11.36 -14.39 -15.36
N CYS A 444 12.00 -14.36 -14.19
CA CYS A 444 13.01 -15.31 -13.70
C CYS A 444 12.72 -16.79 -13.89
N TRP A 445 11.44 -17.17 -13.93
CA TRP A 445 11.00 -18.56 -13.96
C TRP A 445 10.60 -19.03 -15.37
N ARG A 446 10.60 -18.15 -16.37
CA ARG A 446 10.28 -18.53 -17.74
C ARG A 446 11.49 -19.15 -18.42
N LYS A 447 11.25 -20.30 -19.06
CA LYS A 447 12.19 -20.88 -20.01
C LYS A 447 11.98 -20.24 -21.35
N LYS A 448 13.06 -19.81 -21.98
CA LYS A 448 13.04 -19.32 -23.37
C LYS A 448 13.63 -20.39 -24.27
N THR A 449 12.90 -20.77 -25.31
CA THR A 449 13.45 -21.62 -26.37
C THR A 449 14.27 -20.76 -27.32
N SER A 450 15.58 -21.02 -27.41
CA SER A 450 16.47 -20.40 -28.39
C SER A 450 17.16 -21.51 -29.18
N ASN A 451 17.05 -21.46 -30.51
CA ASN A 451 17.62 -22.47 -31.42
C ASN A 451 17.29 -23.93 -31.03
N GLY A 452 16.05 -24.21 -30.64
CA GLY A 452 15.58 -25.55 -30.26
C GLY A 452 16.03 -26.03 -28.88
N THR A 453 16.78 -25.22 -28.12
CA THR A 453 17.20 -25.53 -26.74
C THR A 453 16.41 -24.68 -25.76
N GLU A 454 15.83 -25.31 -24.73
CA GLU A 454 15.24 -24.59 -23.60
C GLU A 454 16.37 -23.98 -22.75
N ILE A 455 16.38 -22.66 -22.65
CA ILE A 455 17.28 -21.91 -21.78
C ILE A 455 16.43 -21.37 -20.62
N SER A 456 16.72 -21.82 -19.40
CA SER A 456 16.15 -21.20 -18.20
C SER A 456 16.88 -19.88 -17.92
N ALA A 457 16.14 -18.85 -17.49
CA ALA A 457 16.78 -17.65 -16.95
C ALA A 457 17.59 -18.04 -15.69
N THR A 458 18.91 -17.92 -15.76
CA THR A 458 19.79 -18.03 -14.59
C THR A 458 19.83 -16.69 -13.86
N PRO A 459 19.79 -16.68 -12.52
CA PRO A 459 20.00 -15.46 -11.77
C PRO A 459 21.43 -14.97 -11.98
N CYS A 460 21.65 -13.67 -11.76
CA CYS A 460 22.98 -13.11 -11.65
C CYS A 460 23.78 -13.79 -10.53
N SER A 461 25.11 -13.77 -10.60
CA SER A 461 25.97 -14.44 -9.61
C SER A 461 25.89 -13.85 -8.20
N ASN A 462 25.36 -12.63 -8.05
CA ASN A 462 25.23 -11.95 -6.76
C ASN A 462 23.92 -11.12 -6.70
N PRO A 463 22.78 -11.74 -6.31
CA PRO A 463 21.49 -11.04 -6.23
C PRO A 463 21.45 -9.88 -5.24
N SER A 464 22.25 -9.95 -4.16
CA SER A 464 22.36 -8.87 -3.17
C SER A 464 22.98 -7.60 -3.76
N ALA A 465 23.62 -7.70 -4.93
CA ALA A 465 24.14 -6.56 -5.67
C ALA A 465 23.13 -6.00 -6.69
N TYR A 466 21.85 -6.37 -6.70
CA TYR A 466 20.87 -5.76 -7.63
C TYR A 466 19.70 -5.15 -6.88
N ILE A 467 19.22 -3.99 -7.34
CA ILE A 467 18.03 -3.35 -6.75
C ILE A 467 16.78 -4.11 -7.18
N SER A 468 16.64 -4.35 -8.48
CA SER A 468 15.54 -5.13 -9.03
C SER A 468 15.94 -6.60 -9.17
N TRP A 469 15.06 -7.49 -8.70
CA TRP A 469 15.19 -8.92 -8.85
C TRP A 469 14.93 -9.33 -10.30
N ASP A 470 13.76 -9.01 -10.84
CA ASP A 470 13.29 -9.50 -12.14
C ASP A 470 12.83 -8.40 -13.11
N GLY A 471 13.03 -7.13 -12.76
CA GLY A 471 12.57 -5.98 -13.54
C GLY A 471 11.21 -5.45 -13.08
N ILE A 472 10.55 -6.15 -12.15
CA ILE A 472 9.28 -5.75 -11.53
C ILE A 472 9.48 -5.64 -10.02
N HIS A 473 10.02 -6.68 -9.39
CA HIS A 473 10.15 -6.80 -7.95
C HIS A 473 11.52 -6.34 -7.47
N TYR A 474 11.58 -5.87 -6.23
CA TYR A 474 12.84 -5.58 -5.54
C TYR A 474 13.52 -6.86 -5.04
N SER A 475 14.85 -6.84 -5.03
CA SER A 475 15.64 -7.89 -4.37
C SER A 475 15.45 -7.85 -2.85
N HIS A 476 15.87 -8.91 -2.18
CA HIS A 476 15.94 -9.00 -0.73
C HIS A 476 16.66 -7.79 -0.11
N ALA A 477 17.83 -7.46 -0.67
CA ALA A 477 18.68 -6.39 -0.18
C ALA A 477 18.02 -5.02 -0.36
N ALA A 478 17.37 -4.78 -1.51
CA ALA A 478 16.63 -3.55 -1.76
C ALA A 478 15.39 -3.41 -0.87
N ASN A 479 14.62 -4.49 -0.69
CA ASN A 479 13.46 -4.50 0.22
C ASN A 479 13.86 -4.16 1.67
N LEU A 480 14.96 -4.73 2.17
CA LEU A 480 15.50 -4.42 3.50
C LEU A 480 15.87 -2.94 3.59
N TRP A 481 16.62 -2.45 2.60
CA TRP A 481 17.13 -1.09 2.59
C TRP A 481 15.99 -0.05 2.62
N VAL A 482 14.97 -0.23 1.76
CA VAL A 482 13.83 0.69 1.69
C VAL A 482 12.98 0.63 2.96
N ALA A 483 12.72 -0.57 3.48
CA ALA A 483 11.93 -0.73 4.69
C ALA A 483 12.56 -0.02 5.89
N ASN A 484 13.87 -0.21 6.12
CA ASN A 484 14.56 0.43 7.25
C ASN A 484 14.48 1.96 7.17
N LYS A 485 14.70 2.55 5.99
CA LYS A 485 14.64 4.01 5.83
C LYS A 485 13.28 4.61 6.22
N VAL A 486 12.19 3.96 5.82
CA VAL A 486 10.82 4.43 6.08
C VAL A 486 10.41 4.17 7.53
N LEU A 487 10.70 2.97 8.05
CA LEU A 487 10.26 2.55 9.39
C LEU A 487 11.01 3.28 10.50
N ASP A 488 12.32 3.48 10.34
CA ASP A 488 13.18 4.17 11.32
C ASP A 488 12.96 5.70 11.32
N GLY A 489 12.12 6.23 10.43
CA GLY A 489 11.91 7.66 10.28
C GLY A 489 13.09 8.41 9.65
N LEU A 490 14.07 7.72 9.07
CA LEU A 490 15.29 8.33 8.50
C LEU A 490 15.03 9.21 7.27
N VAL A 491 13.90 9.00 6.60
CA VAL A 491 13.41 9.84 5.50
C VAL A 491 12.21 10.68 5.91
N SER A 492 11.94 10.78 7.21
CA SER A 492 10.84 11.57 7.75
C SER A 492 11.33 12.94 8.23
N ASP A 493 10.46 13.95 8.13
CA ASP A 493 10.65 15.29 8.69
C ASP A 493 9.42 15.67 9.53
N PRO A 494 9.54 15.73 10.87
CA PRO A 494 10.73 15.39 11.67
C PRO A 494 11.09 13.88 11.59
N PRO A 495 12.33 13.48 11.94
CA PRO A 495 12.78 12.10 11.87
C PRO A 495 12.13 11.25 12.98
N THR A 496 10.88 10.84 12.74
CA THR A 496 10.03 10.12 13.68
C THR A 496 9.79 8.70 13.15
N PRO A 497 10.17 7.64 13.90
CA PRO A 497 9.81 6.27 13.56
C PRO A 497 8.30 6.07 13.50
N ILE A 498 7.82 5.14 12.69
CA ILE A 498 6.37 4.91 12.57
C ILE A 498 5.72 4.50 13.90
N THR A 499 6.47 3.81 14.77
CA THR A 499 6.04 3.42 16.13
C THR A 499 5.87 4.60 17.08
N GLU A 500 6.38 5.77 16.70
CA GLU A 500 6.28 7.04 17.44
C GLU A 500 5.45 8.08 16.69
N ALA A 501 4.88 7.73 15.52
CA ALA A 501 4.04 8.63 14.73
C ALA A 501 2.84 9.18 15.52
N CYS A 502 2.42 8.47 16.58
CA CYS A 502 1.35 8.86 17.49
C CYS A 502 1.78 9.86 18.60
N HIS A 503 3.08 10.21 18.72
CA HIS A 503 3.62 11.11 19.74
C HIS A 503 3.93 12.52 19.21
N ARG A 504 3.69 13.55 20.03
CA ARG A 504 4.13 14.92 19.72
C ARG A 504 5.64 15.02 19.93
N SER A 505 6.41 15.25 18.88
CA SER A 505 7.79 15.71 19.04
C SER A 505 7.75 17.11 19.65
N LEU A 506 8.11 17.21 20.94
CA LEU A 506 8.17 18.48 21.69
C LEU A 506 9.42 19.31 21.38
N ASN A 507 10.23 18.90 20.41
CA ASN A 507 11.49 19.55 20.11
C ASN A 507 11.35 20.41 18.85
N LEU A 508 11.10 21.70 19.10
CA LEU A 508 11.34 22.81 18.16
C LEU A 508 12.83 23.01 17.91
#